data_AF-A0A0E0CH92-F1
#
_entry.id   AF-A0A0E0CH92-F1
#
_cell.length_a   1.000
_cell.length_b   1.000
_cell.length_c   1.000
_cell.angle_alpha   90.00
_cell.angle_beta   90.00
_cell.angle_gamma   90.00
#
_symmetry.space_group_name_H-M   'P 1'
#
loop_
_entity.id
_entity.type
_entity.pdbx_description
1 polymer ?
#
loop_
_entity_poly.entity_id
_entity_poly.type
_entity_poly.pdbx_seq_one_letter_code
_entity_poly.pdbx_strand_id
1 'polypeptide(L)'
;MARWPWRVLLPLLLLHSSPVFFVFAQEGQDNDPSTLFKRALEMMNLRKYDGSLGLLNAVLEVEPNHSEAYRQRASVLRHKCRYKEAEGDYSKYLELKPGSSSVEKELSQLLQAQNALESAYGQFESHDFSKVLEYINKIVLVFSPDCLKAKLLKAKALLALKDYSTVISETGFILKEDEDNLDALLLRGRAYYYLADHDVASREDMGIREALMRAEKQLKLSKRKDWYKILGISKTASAAEIKRAYKKLALQWHPDKNVDNREEAENMFREIAAAYEVLGDEDKRVRYDRGEDLDEMNMGGGGGGGFNPFGGGGQQYTFHYDGGFHGGGGFPGGGFPGGFQFNFG
;
A
#
# COMPACT_ATOMS: atom_id res chain seq x y z
N MET A 1 -69.72 22.49 -23.24
CA MET A 1 -69.34 22.20 -21.84
C MET A 1 -67.94 21.59 -21.82
N ALA A 2 -67.08 22.14 -20.95
CA ALA A 2 -65.77 21.68 -20.43
C ALA A 2 -64.67 21.23 -21.44
N ARG A 3 -63.61 22.01 -21.73
CA ARG A 3 -62.33 22.28 -21.00
C ARG A 3 -61.39 21.05 -20.82
N TRP A 4 -60.23 21.16 -21.48
CA TRP A 4 -58.95 20.41 -21.48
C TRP A 4 -58.28 20.32 -20.05
N PRO A 5 -57.13 19.64 -19.75
CA PRO A 5 -55.92 19.51 -20.64
C PRO A 5 -54.72 18.50 -20.34
N TRP A 6 -53.67 18.54 -21.21
CA TRP A 6 -52.20 18.19 -21.16
C TRP A 6 -51.61 16.80 -20.75
N ARG A 7 -50.66 16.26 -21.57
CA ARG A 7 -49.34 15.55 -21.27
C ARG A 7 -48.86 14.72 -22.49
N VAL A 8 -47.80 15.07 -23.26
CA VAL A 8 -46.32 14.85 -23.14
C VAL A 8 -45.87 13.39 -22.94
N LEU A 9 -45.05 12.84 -23.86
CA LEU A 9 -43.71 12.22 -23.62
C LEU A 9 -43.09 11.56 -24.88
N LEU A 10 -41.80 11.83 -25.12
CA LEU A 10 -40.82 11.22 -26.05
C LEU A 10 -39.65 10.65 -25.19
N PRO A 11 -38.67 9.88 -25.72
CA PRO A 11 -38.33 8.53 -25.25
C PRO A 11 -37.01 8.41 -24.48
N LEU A 12 -36.83 7.22 -23.87
CA LEU A 12 -35.63 6.72 -23.21
C LEU A 12 -34.36 6.78 -24.09
N LEU A 13 -33.27 7.28 -23.52
CA LEU A 13 -31.90 6.96 -23.93
C LEU A 13 -31.04 6.71 -22.69
N LEU A 14 -30.40 5.53 -22.66
CA LEU A 14 -29.54 5.00 -21.62
C LEU A 14 -28.14 5.62 -21.69
N LEU A 15 -27.60 6.07 -20.55
CA LEU A 15 -26.16 6.28 -20.36
C LEU A 15 -25.76 5.96 -18.91
N HIS A 16 -25.10 4.81 -18.76
CA HIS A 16 -24.00 4.46 -17.84
C HIS A 16 -23.88 5.25 -16.52
N SER A 17 -24.48 4.71 -15.46
CA SER A 17 -24.20 5.09 -14.08
C SER A 17 -23.04 4.28 -13.51
N SER A 18 -21.90 4.94 -13.24
CA SER A 18 -20.82 4.42 -12.40
C SER A 18 -21.27 4.30 -10.94
N PRO A 19 -20.87 3.24 -10.19
CA PRO A 19 -21.35 3.01 -8.83
C PRO A 19 -20.36 3.58 -7.82
N VAL A 20 -20.48 4.88 -7.48
CA VAL A 20 -19.85 5.46 -6.27
C VAL A 20 -20.81 6.48 -5.66
N PHE A 21 -21.98 6.02 -5.23
CA PHE A 21 -22.83 6.79 -4.31
C PHE A 21 -23.33 5.82 -3.24
N PHE A 22 -22.49 5.59 -2.24
CA PHE A 22 -22.93 5.04 -0.97
C PHE A 22 -22.14 5.69 0.16
N VAL A 23 -22.52 6.93 0.47
CA VAL A 23 -22.25 7.55 1.77
C VAL A 23 -23.58 8.07 2.28
N PHE A 24 -24.08 7.36 3.29
CA PHE A 24 -25.14 7.70 4.24
C PHE A 24 -26.00 8.92 3.90
N ALA A 25 -27.19 8.66 3.34
CA ALA A 25 -28.32 9.57 3.42
C ALA A 25 -28.79 9.62 4.89
N GLN A 26 -28.27 10.56 5.68
CA GLN A 26 -29.04 11.10 6.80
C GLN A 26 -30.08 12.07 6.23
N GLU A 27 -31.34 11.74 6.49
CA GLU A 27 -32.52 12.50 6.07
C GLU A 27 -32.41 13.98 6.49
N GLY A 28 -32.57 14.87 5.51
CA GLY A 28 -33.08 16.22 5.76
C GLY A 28 -32.09 17.30 6.20
N GLN A 29 -30.79 17.19 5.92
CA GLN A 29 -29.88 18.34 6.08
C GLN A 29 -29.26 18.75 4.74
N ASP A 30 -29.72 19.90 4.26
CA ASP A 30 -29.18 20.77 3.22
C ASP A 30 -27.79 20.36 2.71
N ASN A 31 -27.78 19.74 1.52
CA ASN A 31 -26.59 19.48 0.72
C ASN A 31 -26.04 20.79 0.08
N ASP A 32 -26.31 21.92 0.73
CA ASP A 32 -25.90 23.25 0.31
C ASP A 32 -24.39 23.40 0.53
N PRO A 33 -23.62 23.83 -0.49
CA PRO A 33 -22.16 23.99 -0.39
C PRO A 33 -21.72 24.83 0.80
N SER A 34 -22.49 25.88 1.16
CA SER A 34 -22.14 26.75 2.28
C SER A 34 -22.27 26.04 3.63
N THR A 35 -23.26 25.15 3.77
CA THR A 35 -23.48 24.34 4.97
C THR A 35 -22.42 23.25 5.10
N LEU A 36 -22.09 22.59 3.99
CA LEU A 36 -21.00 21.61 3.92
C LEU A 36 -19.65 22.24 4.27
N PHE A 37 -19.37 23.43 3.75
CA PHE A 37 -18.15 24.18 4.03
C PHE A 37 -18.04 24.55 5.52
N LYS A 38 -19.11 25.04 6.15
CA LYS A 38 -19.13 25.34 7.59
C LYS A 38 -18.85 24.08 8.44
N ARG A 39 -19.48 22.96 8.12
CA ARG A 39 -19.21 21.67 8.80
C ARG A 39 -17.78 21.20 8.60
N ALA A 40 -17.21 21.43 7.42
CA ALA A 40 -15.81 21.11 7.19
C ALA A 40 -14.89 21.88 8.15
N LEU A 41 -15.13 23.19 8.32
CA LEU A 41 -14.39 24.02 9.27
C LEU A 41 -14.56 23.56 10.72
N GLU A 42 -15.78 23.17 11.12
CA GLU A 42 -16.03 22.59 12.44
C GLU A 42 -15.23 21.29 12.66
N MET A 43 -15.20 20.40 11.66
CA MET A 43 -14.40 19.17 11.73
C MET A 43 -12.90 19.46 11.81
N MET A 44 -12.40 20.49 11.11
CA MET A 44 -11.00 20.94 11.21
C MET A 44 -10.65 21.38 12.62
N ASN A 45 -11.52 22.17 13.27
CA ASN A 45 -11.32 22.61 14.66
C ASN A 45 -11.30 21.42 15.64
N LEU A 46 -12.05 20.37 15.34
CA LEU A 46 -12.05 19.10 16.08
C LEU A 46 -10.87 18.17 15.69
N ARG A 47 -9.95 18.62 14.82
CA ARG A 47 -8.84 17.82 14.26
C ARG A 47 -9.28 16.55 13.52
N LYS A 48 -10.56 16.47 13.11
CA LYS A 48 -11.12 15.38 12.31
C LYS A 48 -10.84 15.60 10.83
N TYR A 49 -9.57 15.50 10.45
CA TYR A 49 -9.08 15.87 9.13
C TYR A 49 -9.69 15.04 7.99
N ASP A 50 -9.89 13.73 8.16
CA ASP A 50 -10.48 12.88 7.11
C ASP A 50 -11.93 13.26 6.79
N GLY A 51 -12.75 13.49 7.82
CA GLY A 51 -14.12 13.97 7.64
C GLY A 51 -14.16 15.34 6.97
N SER A 52 -13.27 16.25 7.38
CA SER A 52 -13.14 17.57 6.76
C SER A 52 -12.75 17.48 5.27
N LEU A 53 -11.79 16.63 4.90
CA LEU A 53 -11.40 16.45 3.50
C LEU A 53 -12.57 15.95 2.65
N GLY A 54 -13.35 14.99 3.16
CA GLY A 54 -14.55 14.49 2.48
C GLY A 54 -15.57 15.61 2.20
N LEU A 55 -15.83 16.45 3.20
CA LEU A 55 -16.76 17.59 3.05
C LEU A 55 -16.21 18.66 2.09
N LEU A 56 -14.93 19.00 2.15
CA LEU A 56 -14.31 19.99 1.25
C LEU A 56 -14.29 19.49 -0.20
N ASN A 57 -14.09 18.20 -0.41
CA ASN A 57 -14.22 17.60 -1.74
C ASN A 57 -15.66 17.74 -2.28
N ALA A 58 -16.67 17.44 -1.46
CA ALA A 58 -18.07 17.61 -1.85
C ALA A 58 -18.41 19.07 -2.18
N VAL A 59 -17.87 20.04 -1.44
CA VAL A 59 -18.03 21.48 -1.76
C VAL A 59 -17.45 21.79 -3.14
N LEU A 60 -16.24 21.32 -3.43
CA LEU A 60 -15.55 21.59 -4.70
C LEU A 60 -16.13 20.82 -5.89
N GLU A 61 -16.85 19.73 -5.66
CA GLU A 61 -17.63 19.03 -6.69
C GLU A 61 -18.82 19.87 -7.15
N VAL A 62 -19.46 20.62 -6.24
CA VAL A 62 -20.60 21.49 -6.57
C VAL A 62 -20.13 22.88 -7.02
N GLU A 63 -19.11 23.44 -6.37
CA GLU A 63 -18.55 24.76 -6.65
C GLU A 63 -17.04 24.69 -6.94
N PRO A 64 -16.63 24.34 -8.18
CA PRO A 64 -15.22 24.18 -8.54
C PRO A 64 -14.38 25.47 -8.46
N ASN A 65 -15.02 26.63 -8.34
CA ASN A 65 -14.35 27.93 -8.22
C ASN A 65 -14.38 28.48 -6.78
N HIS A 66 -14.74 27.66 -5.79
CA HIS A 66 -14.76 28.08 -4.40
C HIS A 66 -13.33 28.21 -3.84
N SER A 67 -12.76 29.42 -3.91
CA SER A 67 -11.37 29.65 -3.50
C SER A 67 -11.09 29.21 -2.06
N GLU A 68 -11.91 29.62 -1.08
CA GLU A 68 -11.64 29.28 0.32
C GLU A 68 -11.68 27.77 0.58
N ALA A 69 -12.51 27.00 -0.14
CA ALA A 69 -12.51 25.55 -0.02
C ALA A 69 -11.16 24.94 -0.42
N TYR A 70 -10.51 25.44 -1.48
CA TYR A 70 -9.14 25.03 -1.82
C TYR A 70 -8.13 25.38 -0.72
N ARG A 71 -8.16 26.61 -0.19
CA ARG A 71 -7.22 27.01 0.87
C ARG A 71 -7.38 26.14 2.13
N GLN A 72 -8.62 25.89 2.54
CA GLN A 72 -8.88 25.05 3.72
C GLN A 72 -8.49 23.60 3.47
N ARG A 73 -8.75 23.07 2.27
CA ARG A 73 -8.34 21.71 1.90
C ARG A 73 -6.81 21.59 1.87
N ALA A 74 -6.11 22.57 1.33
CA ALA A 74 -4.65 22.66 1.37
C ALA A 74 -4.12 22.66 2.81
N SER A 75 -4.74 23.42 3.70
CA SER A 75 -4.39 23.46 5.13
C SER A 75 -4.53 22.07 5.78
N VAL A 76 -5.66 21.40 5.56
CA VAL A 76 -5.90 20.04 6.07
C VAL A 76 -4.90 19.04 5.50
N LEU A 77 -4.65 19.08 4.20
CA LEU A 77 -3.67 18.23 3.52
C LEU A 77 -2.26 18.46 4.08
N ARG A 78 -1.90 19.71 4.40
CA ARG A 78 -0.62 20.04 5.07
C ARG A 78 -0.52 19.37 6.44
N HIS A 79 -1.56 19.44 7.28
CA HIS A 79 -1.58 18.72 8.57
C HIS A 79 -1.38 17.20 8.40
N LYS A 80 -1.89 16.62 7.31
CA LYS A 80 -1.71 15.20 6.96
C LYS A 80 -0.39 14.86 6.24
N CYS A 81 0.55 15.81 6.10
CA CYS A 81 1.77 15.69 5.29
C CYS A 81 1.53 15.30 3.81
N ARG A 82 0.39 15.67 3.22
CA ARG A 82 0.07 15.45 1.80
C ARG A 82 0.47 16.70 1.00
N TYR A 83 1.76 17.05 1.08
CA TYR A 83 2.26 18.35 0.59
C TYR A 83 2.02 18.58 -0.90
N LYS A 84 2.27 17.58 -1.76
CA LYS A 84 2.03 17.69 -3.20
C LYS A 84 0.58 18.03 -3.55
N GLU A 85 -0.38 17.45 -2.83
CA GLU A 85 -1.79 17.72 -3.06
C GLU A 85 -2.19 19.11 -2.54
N ALA A 86 -1.66 19.49 -1.37
CA ALA A 86 -1.85 20.82 -0.80
C ALA A 86 -1.25 21.93 -1.68
N GLU A 87 -0.10 21.69 -2.31
CA GLU A 87 0.52 22.60 -3.28
C GLU A 87 -0.42 22.84 -4.47
N GLY A 88 -1.04 21.79 -5.00
CA GLY A 88 -2.04 21.90 -6.06
C GLY A 88 -3.23 22.77 -5.67
N ASP A 89 -3.74 22.60 -4.45
CA ASP A 89 -4.84 23.41 -3.92
C ASP A 89 -4.47 24.87 -3.68
N TYR A 90 -3.28 25.14 -3.14
CA TYR A 90 -2.80 26.52 -2.99
C TYR A 90 -2.57 27.19 -4.34
N SER A 91 -2.05 26.46 -5.32
CA SER A 91 -1.88 26.95 -6.70
C SER A 91 -3.23 27.29 -7.29
N LYS A 92 -4.23 26.42 -7.12
CA LYS A 92 -5.60 26.68 -7.58
C LYS A 92 -6.25 27.87 -6.89
N TYR A 93 -6.02 28.05 -5.60
CA TYR A 93 -6.45 29.25 -4.88
C TYR A 93 -5.83 30.52 -5.49
N LEU A 94 -4.52 30.50 -5.76
CA LEU A 94 -3.79 31.67 -6.28
C LEU A 94 -4.16 32.00 -7.72
N GLU A 95 -4.56 31.01 -8.53
CA GLU A 95 -5.18 31.24 -9.84
C GLU A 95 -6.50 32.02 -9.72
N LEU A 96 -7.32 31.69 -8.72
CA LEU A 96 -8.62 32.33 -8.48
C LEU A 96 -8.48 33.70 -7.79
N LYS A 97 -7.51 33.84 -6.88
CA LYS A 97 -7.25 35.06 -6.10
C LYS A 97 -5.74 35.42 -6.08
N PRO A 98 -5.21 35.99 -7.18
CA PRO A 98 -3.81 36.41 -7.26
C PRO A 98 -3.46 37.50 -6.23
N GLY A 99 -2.19 37.55 -5.80
CA GLY A 99 -1.68 38.58 -4.87
C GLY A 99 -2.05 38.37 -3.41
N SER A 100 -2.53 37.18 -3.05
CA SER A 100 -2.85 36.82 -1.67
C SER A 100 -1.59 36.51 -0.87
N SER A 101 -0.93 37.54 -0.33
CA SER A 101 0.33 37.40 0.42
C SER A 101 0.29 36.39 1.58
N SER A 102 -0.88 36.19 2.21
CA SER A 102 -1.06 35.16 3.25
C SER A 102 -0.87 33.75 2.69
N VAL A 103 -1.47 33.46 1.53
CA VAL A 103 -1.44 32.13 0.93
C VAL A 103 -0.10 31.87 0.26
N GLU A 104 0.51 32.88 -0.34
CA GLU A 104 1.89 32.80 -0.87
C GLU A 104 2.89 32.43 0.25
N LYS A 105 2.73 33.00 1.44
CA LYS A 105 3.53 32.63 2.62
C LYS A 105 3.25 31.19 3.07
N GLU A 106 1.97 30.79 3.16
CA GLU A 106 1.58 29.42 3.53
C GLU A 106 2.15 28.38 2.55
N LEU A 107 2.12 28.68 1.25
CA LEU A 107 2.69 27.84 0.19
C LEU A 107 4.22 27.77 0.31
N SER A 108 4.89 28.90 0.53
CA SER A 108 6.35 28.93 0.74
C SER A 108 6.78 28.07 1.93
N GLN A 109 6.05 28.16 3.06
CA GLN A 109 6.29 27.34 4.24
C GLN A 109 6.04 25.84 3.96
N LEU A 110 5.01 25.52 3.19
CA LEU A 110 4.70 24.15 2.80
C LEU A 110 5.83 23.55 1.96
N LEU A 111 6.33 24.28 0.96
CA LEU A 111 7.44 23.84 0.11
C LEU A 111 8.73 23.65 0.92
N GLN A 112 9.00 24.55 1.88
CA GLN A 112 10.14 24.38 2.79
C GLN A 112 10.00 23.11 3.65
N ALA A 113 8.81 22.84 4.18
CA ALA A 113 8.55 21.61 4.94
C ALA A 113 8.67 20.35 4.09
N GLN A 114 8.21 20.39 2.84
CA GLN A 114 8.33 19.27 1.90
C GLN A 114 9.79 18.98 1.57
N ASN A 115 10.55 20.00 1.16
CA ASN A 115 11.96 19.84 0.81
C ASN A 115 12.79 19.36 2.00
N ALA A 116 12.51 19.87 3.20
CA ALA A 116 13.17 19.42 4.42
C ALA A 116 12.81 17.98 4.77
N LEU A 117 11.57 17.53 4.55
CA LEU A 117 11.17 16.15 4.77
C LEU A 117 11.85 15.21 3.78
N GLU A 118 11.92 15.57 2.50
CA GLU A 118 12.64 14.82 1.47
C GLU A 118 14.14 14.74 1.79
N SER A 119 14.74 15.86 2.21
CA SER A 119 16.14 15.90 2.66
C SER A 119 16.36 15.01 3.89
N ALA A 120 15.44 15.01 4.84
CA ALA A 120 15.49 14.15 6.01
C ALA A 120 15.45 12.65 5.63
N TYR A 121 14.65 12.25 4.65
CA TYR A 121 14.69 10.88 4.14
C TYR A 121 16.04 10.52 3.52
N GLY A 122 16.62 11.39 2.69
CA GLY A 122 17.95 11.15 2.11
C GLY A 122 19.07 11.06 3.16
N GLN A 123 19.03 11.88 4.20
CA GLN A 123 19.98 11.78 5.32
C GLN A 123 19.77 10.51 6.16
N PHE A 124 18.52 10.06 6.29
CA PHE A 124 18.19 8.81 6.99
C PHE A 124 18.80 7.60 6.26
N GLU A 125 18.71 7.55 4.93
CA GLU A 125 19.37 6.52 4.11
C GLU A 125 20.90 6.58 4.23
N SER A 126 21.44 7.79 4.36
CA SER A 126 22.88 8.04 4.59
C SER A 126 23.33 7.76 6.03
N HIS A 127 22.42 7.32 6.91
CA HIS A 127 22.65 7.04 8.34
C HIS A 127 23.11 8.27 9.16
N ASP A 128 22.91 9.49 8.65
CA ASP A 128 23.18 10.73 9.39
C ASP A 128 21.94 11.16 10.18
N PHE A 129 21.66 10.42 11.25
CA PHE A 129 20.45 10.62 12.06
C PHE A 129 20.42 11.98 12.78
N SER A 130 21.57 12.58 13.05
CA SER A 130 21.65 13.93 13.65
C SER A 130 21.04 14.98 12.73
N LYS A 131 21.39 14.95 11.43
CA LYS A 131 20.78 15.85 10.44
C LYS A 131 19.30 15.56 10.22
N VAL A 132 18.88 14.29 10.29
CA VAL A 132 17.46 13.92 10.22
C VAL A 132 16.67 14.66 11.31
N LEU A 133 17.14 14.58 12.56
CA LEU A 133 16.50 15.27 13.68
C LEU A 133 16.52 16.78 13.53
N GLU A 134 17.59 17.34 12.96
CA GLU A 134 17.68 18.77 12.66
C GLU A 134 16.60 19.22 11.68
N TYR A 135 16.51 18.59 10.50
CA TYR A 135 15.50 18.93 9.49
C TYR A 135 14.08 18.76 10.03
N ILE A 136 13.83 17.66 10.74
CA ILE A 136 12.49 17.37 11.27
C ILE A 136 12.09 18.39 12.35
N ASN A 137 12.93 18.61 13.36
CA ASN A 137 12.58 19.46 14.50
C ASN A 137 12.60 20.94 14.16
N LYS A 138 13.55 21.40 13.32
CA LYS A 138 13.69 22.84 13.03
C LYS A 138 12.81 23.32 11.89
N ILE A 139 12.36 22.44 11.00
CA ILE A 139 11.63 22.84 9.78
C ILE A 139 10.31 22.11 9.68
N VAL A 140 10.32 20.78 9.56
CA VAL A 140 9.11 20.03 9.21
C VAL A 140 8.04 20.16 10.29
N LEU A 141 8.38 19.88 11.56
CA LEU A 141 7.43 19.96 12.67
C LEU A 141 7.13 21.39 13.11
N VAL A 142 7.92 22.38 12.69
CA VAL A 142 7.61 23.81 12.92
C VAL A 142 6.46 24.24 12.01
N PHE A 143 6.52 23.88 10.73
CA PHE A 143 5.48 24.25 9.77
C PHE A 143 4.30 23.26 9.69
N SER A 144 4.53 22.01 10.08
CA SER A 144 3.56 20.90 10.04
C SER A 144 3.69 20.01 11.28
N PRO A 145 3.26 20.48 12.47
CA PRO A 145 3.45 19.80 13.75
C PRO A 145 2.72 18.46 13.86
N ASP A 146 1.57 18.33 13.20
CA ASP A 146 0.76 17.10 13.21
C ASP A 146 1.24 16.06 12.20
N CYS A 147 2.37 16.30 11.54
CA CYS A 147 2.84 15.45 10.47
C CYS A 147 3.30 14.08 10.98
N LEU A 148 2.41 13.08 10.90
CA LEU A 148 2.67 11.71 11.37
C LEU A 148 3.92 11.09 10.73
N LYS A 149 4.13 11.30 9.42
CA LYS A 149 5.33 10.79 8.71
C LYS A 149 6.62 11.32 9.33
N ALA A 150 6.66 12.60 9.68
CA ALA A 150 7.82 13.24 10.30
C ALA A 150 8.01 12.78 11.75
N LYS A 151 6.93 12.69 12.54
CA LYS A 151 6.97 12.14 13.92
C LYS A 151 7.53 10.70 13.93
N LEU A 152 7.07 9.85 13.02
CA LEU A 152 7.57 8.48 12.88
C LEU A 152 9.03 8.42 12.41
N LEU A 153 9.43 9.26 11.45
CA LEU A 153 10.83 9.33 11.00
C LEU A 153 11.76 9.80 12.12
N LYS A 154 11.33 10.78 12.93
CA LYS A 154 12.04 11.23 14.14
C LYS A 154 12.23 10.08 15.14
N ALA A 155 11.16 9.35 15.46
CA ALA A 155 11.24 8.19 16.36
C ALA A 155 12.18 7.10 15.81
N LYS A 156 12.18 6.85 14.49
CA LYS A 156 13.12 5.93 13.83
C LYS A 156 14.58 6.39 13.99
N ALA A 157 14.85 7.68 13.77
CA ALA A 157 16.19 8.25 13.91
C ALA A 157 16.68 8.20 15.37
N LEU A 158 15.83 8.52 16.33
CA LEU A 158 16.14 8.44 17.77
C LEU A 158 16.44 7.00 18.21
N LEU A 159 15.69 6.02 17.69
CA LEU A 159 15.94 4.61 17.96
C LEU A 159 17.33 4.19 17.48
N ALA A 160 17.74 4.64 16.29
CA ALA A 160 19.07 4.37 15.75
C ALA A 160 20.19 5.05 16.55
N LEU A 161 19.91 6.22 17.13
CA LEU A 161 20.79 6.94 18.07
C LEU A 161 20.78 6.37 19.49
N LYS A 162 20.00 5.30 19.73
CA LYS A 162 19.83 4.64 21.04
C LYS A 162 19.19 5.51 22.13
N ASP A 163 18.50 6.58 21.75
CA ASP A 163 17.70 7.38 22.69
C ASP A 163 16.32 6.74 22.88
N TYR A 164 16.30 5.60 23.57
CA TYR A 164 15.09 4.79 23.76
C TYR A 164 14.02 5.51 24.60
N SER A 165 14.43 6.30 25.59
CA SER A 165 13.53 7.11 26.41
C SER A 165 12.69 8.06 25.57
N THR A 166 13.33 8.79 24.64
CA THR A 166 12.63 9.74 23.79
C THR A 166 11.79 9.02 22.74
N VAL A 167 12.22 7.86 22.24
CA VAL A 167 11.36 7.04 21.36
C VAL A 167 10.05 6.65 22.05
N ILE A 168 10.11 6.22 23.31
CA ILE A 168 8.91 5.83 24.08
C ILE A 168 7.97 7.03 24.26
N SER A 169 8.49 8.21 24.57
CA SER A 169 7.66 9.41 24.74
C SER A 169 7.04 9.87 23.42
N GLU A 170 7.83 9.95 22.35
CA GLU A 170 7.37 10.36 21.00
C GLU A 170 6.31 9.42 20.44
N THR A 171 6.54 8.10 20.52
CA THR A 171 5.57 7.09 20.11
C THR A 171 4.33 7.10 21.01
N GLY A 172 4.47 7.41 22.29
CA GLY A 172 3.35 7.59 23.21
C GLY A 172 2.41 8.72 22.80
N PHE A 173 2.91 9.82 22.24
CA PHE A 173 2.04 10.87 21.69
C PHE A 173 1.29 10.41 20.44
N ILE A 174 1.94 9.64 19.57
CA ILE A 174 1.30 9.08 18.37
C ILE A 174 0.17 8.12 18.78
N LEU A 175 0.43 7.25 19.75
CA LEU A 175 -0.54 6.24 20.20
C LEU A 175 -1.74 6.84 20.96
N LYS A 176 -1.62 8.06 21.47
CA LYS A 176 -2.78 8.80 22.01
C LYS A 176 -3.71 9.31 20.91
N GLU A 177 -3.17 9.57 19.71
CA GLU A 177 -3.94 10.01 18.55
C GLU A 177 -4.50 8.79 17.79
N ASP A 178 -3.73 7.72 17.69
CA ASP A 178 -4.03 6.49 16.96
C ASP A 178 -3.47 5.27 17.73
N GLU A 179 -4.31 4.65 18.56
CA GLU A 179 -3.94 3.53 19.43
C GLU A 179 -3.43 2.30 18.66
N ASP A 180 -3.93 2.10 17.44
CA ASP A 180 -3.63 0.96 16.58
C ASP A 180 -2.47 1.23 15.61
N ASN A 181 -1.75 2.35 15.79
CA ASN A 181 -0.64 2.71 14.90
C ASN A 181 0.51 1.69 14.97
N LEU A 182 0.56 0.78 14.00
CA LEU A 182 1.52 -0.32 13.97
C LEU A 182 2.97 0.18 14.01
N ASP A 183 3.33 1.21 13.24
CA ASP A 183 4.69 1.75 13.23
C ASP A 183 5.09 2.30 14.62
N ALA A 184 4.20 3.01 15.30
CA ALA A 184 4.48 3.54 16.63
C ALA A 184 4.57 2.44 17.69
N LEU A 185 3.68 1.44 17.67
CA LEU A 185 3.74 0.27 18.55
C LEU A 185 5.07 -0.48 18.39
N LEU A 186 5.51 -0.67 17.15
CA LEU A 186 6.77 -1.32 16.83
C LEU A 186 7.98 -0.57 17.35
N LEU A 187 8.07 0.73 17.06
CA LEU A 187 9.17 1.56 17.51
C LEU A 187 9.24 1.63 19.03
N ARG A 188 8.07 1.73 19.68
CA ARG A 188 7.96 1.74 21.13
C ARG A 188 8.42 0.41 21.74
N GLY A 189 7.93 -0.71 21.21
CA GLY A 189 8.32 -2.03 21.68
C GLY A 189 9.82 -2.30 21.49
N ARG A 190 10.42 -1.89 20.37
CA ARG A 190 11.88 -1.97 20.15
C ARG A 190 12.65 -1.14 21.16
N ALA A 191 12.19 0.07 21.46
CA ALA A 191 12.82 0.92 22.46
C ALA A 191 12.78 0.26 23.85
N TYR A 192 11.64 -0.31 24.27
CA TYR A 192 11.55 -1.06 25.53
C TYR A 192 12.42 -2.32 25.53
N TYR A 193 12.48 -3.05 24.42
CA TYR A 193 13.34 -4.23 24.29
C TYR A 193 14.81 -3.87 24.57
N TYR A 194 15.34 -2.85 23.89
CA TYR A 194 16.73 -2.42 24.08
C TYR A 194 16.99 -1.74 25.43
N LEU A 195 15.97 -1.13 26.05
CA LEU A 195 16.08 -0.57 27.39
C LEU A 195 16.15 -1.68 28.46
N ALA A 196 15.35 -2.74 28.28
CA ALA A 196 15.31 -3.90 29.18
C ALA A 196 16.61 -4.75 29.17
N ASP A 197 17.35 -4.76 28.05
CA ASP A 197 18.68 -5.40 27.97
C ASP A 197 19.76 -4.61 28.74
N HIS A 198 19.48 -3.36 29.15
CA HIS A 198 20.45 -2.48 29.80
C HIS A 198 20.17 -2.16 31.28
N ASP A 199 18.92 -2.13 31.76
CA ASP A 199 18.56 -2.36 33.18
C ASP A 199 17.03 -2.27 33.38
N VAL A 200 16.49 -3.21 34.18
CA VAL A 200 15.13 -3.27 34.77
C VAL A 200 13.94 -3.32 33.79
N ALA A 201 13.29 -4.49 33.67
CA ALA A 201 11.92 -4.59 33.16
C ALA A 201 10.98 -5.16 34.22
N SER A 202 9.89 -4.44 34.48
CA SER A 202 8.80 -4.79 35.40
C SER A 202 7.77 -5.71 34.72
N ARG A 203 6.79 -6.22 35.47
CA ARG A 203 5.73 -7.08 34.93
C ARG A 203 4.81 -6.39 33.90
N GLU A 204 4.73 -5.06 33.92
CA GLU A 204 3.95 -4.27 32.94
C GLU A 204 4.60 -4.35 31.53
N ASP A 205 5.90 -4.65 31.44
CA ASP A 205 6.67 -4.67 30.19
C ASP A 205 6.52 -5.98 29.38
N MET A 206 6.02 -7.06 30.00
CA MET A 206 5.75 -8.32 29.29
C MET A 206 4.61 -8.15 28.27
N GLY A 207 3.58 -7.36 28.61
CA GLY A 207 2.50 -7.02 27.67
C GLY A 207 2.99 -6.23 26.46
N ILE A 208 4.03 -5.40 26.65
CA ILE A 208 4.63 -4.61 25.56
C ILE A 208 5.48 -5.49 24.66
N ARG A 209 6.23 -6.45 25.20
CA ARG A 209 6.95 -7.46 24.40
C ARG A 209 6.00 -8.31 23.56
N GLU A 210 4.86 -8.71 24.13
CA GLU A 210 3.84 -9.44 23.38
C GLU A 210 3.18 -8.57 22.31
N ALA A 211 2.86 -7.31 22.63
CA ALA A 211 2.34 -6.34 21.67
C ALA A 211 3.35 -6.07 20.54
N LEU A 212 4.64 -5.99 20.84
CA LEU A 212 5.73 -5.88 19.86
C LEU A 212 5.75 -7.10 18.95
N MET A 213 5.79 -8.31 19.50
CA MET A 213 5.79 -9.54 18.68
C MET A 213 4.56 -9.60 17.77
N ARG A 214 3.37 -9.24 18.29
CA ARG A 214 2.15 -9.16 17.48
C ARG A 214 2.28 -8.12 16.38
N ALA A 215 2.73 -6.90 16.69
CA ALA A 215 2.89 -5.84 15.70
C ALA A 215 3.96 -6.18 14.64
N GLU A 216 5.06 -6.83 15.01
CA GLU A 216 6.11 -7.28 14.09
C GLU A 216 5.57 -8.36 13.16
N LYS A 217 4.81 -9.32 13.72
CA LYS A 217 4.11 -10.32 12.93
C LYS A 217 3.14 -9.67 11.94
N GLN A 218 2.32 -8.71 12.37
CA GLN A 218 1.36 -8.03 11.49
C GLN A 218 2.04 -7.22 10.38
N LEU A 219 3.11 -6.47 10.69
CA LEU A 219 3.86 -5.73 9.67
C LEU A 219 4.53 -6.66 8.66
N LYS A 220 5.07 -7.79 9.12
CA LYS A 220 5.65 -8.81 8.25
C LYS A 220 4.58 -9.39 7.31
N LEU A 221 3.39 -9.70 7.84
CA LEU A 221 2.26 -10.19 7.05
C LEU A 221 1.74 -9.14 6.06
N SER A 222 1.70 -7.85 6.43
CA SER A 222 1.22 -6.78 5.54
C SER A 222 2.18 -6.50 4.38
N LYS A 223 3.47 -6.77 4.56
CA LYS A 223 4.50 -6.64 3.51
C LYS A 223 4.67 -7.91 2.67
N ARG A 224 4.10 -9.04 3.12
CA ARG A 224 4.18 -10.31 2.39
C ARG A 224 3.39 -10.24 1.10
N LYS A 225 3.94 -10.81 0.02
CA LYS A 225 3.23 -10.95 -1.25
C LYS A 225 2.00 -11.83 -1.07
N ASP A 226 0.88 -11.39 -1.65
CA ASP A 226 -0.35 -12.19 -1.68
C ASP A 226 -0.34 -13.15 -2.87
N TRP A 227 0.09 -14.39 -2.62
CA TRP A 227 0.16 -15.43 -3.66
C TRP A 227 -1.19 -15.78 -4.29
N TYR A 228 -2.29 -15.65 -3.53
CA TYR A 228 -3.63 -15.91 -4.07
C TYR A 228 -4.03 -14.82 -5.06
N LYS A 229 -3.69 -13.56 -4.74
CA LYS A 229 -3.90 -12.43 -5.64
C LYS A 229 -3.06 -12.54 -6.91
N ILE A 230 -1.80 -12.99 -6.81
CA ILE A 230 -0.92 -13.21 -7.96
C ILE A 230 -1.48 -14.29 -8.91
N LEU A 231 -2.05 -15.37 -8.36
CA LEU A 231 -2.71 -16.40 -9.17
C LEU A 231 -4.14 -16.04 -9.58
N GLY A 232 -4.70 -14.93 -9.08
CA GLY A 232 -6.06 -14.49 -9.38
C GLY A 232 -7.14 -15.44 -8.86
N ILE A 233 -6.93 -16.05 -7.69
CA ILE A 233 -7.82 -17.06 -7.10
C ILE A 233 -8.23 -16.69 -5.67
N SER A 234 -9.31 -17.33 -5.19
CA SER A 234 -9.76 -17.19 -3.80
C SER A 234 -8.84 -17.94 -2.84
N LYS A 235 -8.74 -17.48 -1.58
CA LYS A 235 -8.05 -18.21 -0.49
C LYS A 235 -8.64 -19.59 -0.22
N THR A 236 -9.91 -19.78 -0.57
CA THR A 236 -10.65 -21.04 -0.44
C THR A 236 -10.54 -21.94 -1.67
N ALA A 237 -9.73 -21.58 -2.67
CA ALA A 237 -9.55 -22.36 -3.89
C ALA A 237 -9.02 -23.77 -3.58
N SER A 238 -9.53 -24.76 -4.32
CA SER A 238 -9.05 -26.13 -4.28
C SER A 238 -7.67 -26.27 -4.94
N ALA A 239 -6.93 -27.33 -4.60
CA ALA A 239 -5.64 -27.64 -5.23
C ALA A 239 -5.75 -27.74 -6.77
N ALA A 240 -6.89 -28.23 -7.28
CA ALA A 240 -7.16 -28.30 -8.70
C ALA A 240 -7.30 -26.91 -9.35
N GLU A 241 -7.94 -25.96 -8.68
CA GLU A 241 -8.08 -24.58 -9.15
C GLU A 241 -6.76 -23.84 -9.11
N ILE A 242 -5.95 -24.02 -8.06
CA ILE A 242 -4.59 -23.47 -7.93
C ILE A 242 -3.73 -23.95 -9.11
N LYS A 243 -3.73 -25.26 -9.39
CA LYS A 243 -2.97 -25.86 -10.50
C LYS A 243 -3.46 -25.38 -11.87
N ARG A 244 -4.78 -25.21 -12.05
CA ARG A 244 -5.34 -24.67 -13.30
C ARG A 244 -4.96 -23.21 -13.52
N ALA A 245 -5.04 -22.39 -12.48
CA ALA A 245 -4.66 -20.97 -12.53
C ALA A 245 -3.18 -20.80 -12.86
N TYR A 246 -2.30 -21.55 -12.20
CA TYR A 246 -0.87 -21.59 -12.51
C TYR A 246 -0.61 -21.93 -13.98
N LYS A 247 -1.18 -23.04 -14.48
CA LYS A 247 -0.98 -23.46 -15.89
C LYS A 247 -1.42 -22.39 -16.88
N LYS A 248 -2.57 -21.75 -16.63
CA LYS A 248 -3.10 -20.69 -17.48
C LYS A 248 -2.17 -19.48 -17.52
N LEU A 249 -1.75 -18.99 -16.35
CA LEU A 249 -0.91 -17.81 -16.23
C LEU A 249 0.52 -18.06 -16.73
N ALA A 250 1.09 -19.24 -16.48
CA ALA A 250 2.40 -19.63 -17.00
C ALA A 250 2.43 -19.68 -18.53
N LEU A 251 1.35 -20.15 -19.17
CA LEU A 251 1.21 -20.13 -20.63
C LEU A 251 0.99 -18.73 -21.21
N GLN A 252 0.37 -17.84 -20.45
CA GLN A 252 0.11 -16.46 -20.85
C GLN A 252 1.39 -15.61 -20.77
N TRP A 253 2.14 -15.73 -19.68
CA TRP A 253 3.34 -14.95 -19.38
C TRP A 253 4.64 -15.66 -19.80
N HIS A 254 4.56 -16.69 -20.64
CA HIS A 254 5.76 -17.36 -21.14
C HIS A 254 6.61 -16.36 -21.96
N PRO A 255 7.94 -16.26 -21.71
CA PRO A 255 8.81 -15.30 -22.41
C PRO A 255 8.75 -15.42 -23.93
N ASP A 256 8.67 -16.65 -24.46
CA ASP A 256 8.58 -16.90 -25.91
C ASP A 256 7.34 -16.31 -26.58
N LYS A 257 6.25 -16.11 -25.83
CA LYS A 257 5.02 -15.48 -26.33
C LYS A 257 4.97 -13.97 -26.12
N ASN A 258 5.90 -13.44 -25.33
CA ASN A 258 5.95 -12.04 -24.92
C ASN A 258 7.33 -11.44 -25.24
N VAL A 259 7.79 -11.64 -26.48
CA VAL A 259 9.13 -11.21 -26.92
C VAL A 259 9.30 -9.68 -26.82
N ASP A 260 8.25 -8.92 -27.15
CA ASP A 260 8.26 -7.45 -27.11
C ASP A 260 8.20 -6.90 -25.67
N ASN A 261 7.78 -7.70 -24.69
CA ASN A 261 7.69 -7.33 -23.29
C ASN A 261 8.31 -8.38 -22.38
N ARG A 262 9.51 -8.81 -22.77
CA ARG A 262 10.18 -9.98 -22.20
C ARG A 262 10.48 -9.82 -20.71
N GLU A 263 10.94 -8.65 -20.28
CA GLU A 263 11.31 -8.39 -18.90
C GLU A 263 10.10 -8.45 -17.95
N GLU A 264 8.98 -7.83 -18.32
CA GLU A 264 7.74 -7.91 -17.52
C GLU A 264 7.21 -9.35 -17.49
N ALA A 265 7.26 -10.05 -18.62
CA ALA A 265 6.84 -11.45 -18.69
C ALA A 265 7.70 -12.38 -17.83
N GLU A 266 9.02 -12.22 -17.84
CA GLU A 266 9.93 -12.98 -16.98
C GLU A 266 9.67 -12.71 -15.49
N ASN A 267 9.44 -11.45 -15.12
CA ASN A 267 9.10 -11.07 -13.75
C ASN A 267 7.77 -11.70 -13.31
N MET A 268 6.71 -11.54 -14.12
CA MET A 268 5.41 -12.14 -13.83
C MET A 268 5.47 -13.66 -13.76
N PHE A 269 6.18 -14.29 -14.69
CA PHE A 269 6.36 -15.74 -14.69
C PHE A 269 7.05 -16.24 -13.42
N ARG A 270 8.06 -15.51 -12.93
CA ARG A 270 8.74 -15.81 -11.66
C ARG A 270 7.79 -15.71 -10.47
N GLU A 271 6.97 -14.66 -10.40
CA GLU A 271 5.97 -14.49 -9.32
C GLU A 271 4.91 -15.59 -9.36
N ILE A 272 4.43 -15.96 -10.55
CA ILE A 272 3.44 -17.04 -10.76
C ILE A 272 4.01 -18.39 -10.31
N ALA A 273 5.28 -18.67 -10.63
CA ALA A 273 5.97 -19.89 -10.22
C ALA A 273 6.16 -19.94 -8.69
N ALA A 274 6.63 -18.85 -8.08
CA ALA A 274 6.78 -18.75 -6.62
C ALA A 274 5.43 -18.92 -5.90
N ALA A 275 4.36 -18.32 -6.44
CA ALA A 275 3.01 -18.48 -5.89
C ALA A 275 2.55 -19.96 -5.93
N TYR A 276 2.81 -20.67 -7.03
CA TYR A 276 2.45 -22.08 -7.14
C TYR A 276 3.33 -23.00 -6.28
N GLU A 277 4.60 -22.68 -6.08
CA GLU A 277 5.48 -23.43 -5.18
C GLU A 277 4.95 -23.41 -3.74
N VAL A 278 4.38 -22.28 -3.32
CA VAL A 278 3.83 -22.11 -1.97
C VAL A 278 2.40 -22.65 -1.86
N LEU A 279 1.52 -22.30 -2.81
CA LEU A 279 0.09 -22.64 -2.72
C LEU A 279 -0.24 -24.03 -3.26
N GLY A 280 0.60 -24.59 -4.13
CA GLY A 280 0.40 -25.91 -4.74
C GLY A 280 0.75 -27.08 -3.83
N ASP A 281 1.53 -26.82 -2.76
CA ASP A 281 1.86 -27.75 -1.71
C ASP A 281 1.00 -27.47 -0.47
N GLU A 282 0.27 -28.47 0.02
CA GLU A 282 -0.70 -28.29 1.12
C GLU A 282 -0.01 -27.83 2.42
N ASP A 283 1.15 -28.38 2.74
CA ASP A 283 1.87 -28.04 3.98
C ASP A 283 2.47 -26.63 3.91
N LYS A 284 2.99 -26.21 2.76
CA LYS A 284 3.46 -24.83 2.54
C LYS A 284 2.29 -23.85 2.51
N ARG A 285 1.15 -24.22 1.92
CA ARG A 285 -0.06 -23.41 1.90
C ARG A 285 -0.62 -23.17 3.29
N VAL A 286 -0.73 -24.21 4.11
CA VAL A 286 -1.21 -24.10 5.50
C VAL A 286 -0.29 -23.18 6.32
N ARG A 287 1.03 -23.34 6.18
CA ARG A 287 2.02 -22.46 6.84
C ARG A 287 1.93 -21.02 6.34
N TYR A 288 1.75 -20.84 5.03
CA TYR A 288 1.49 -19.54 4.43
C TYR A 288 0.25 -18.89 5.04
N ASP A 289 -0.86 -19.60 5.12
CA ASP A 289 -2.14 -19.10 5.65
C ASP A 289 -2.08 -18.76 7.15
N ARG A 290 -1.27 -19.48 7.93
CA ARG A 290 -1.00 -19.19 9.36
C ARG A 290 -0.06 -18.01 9.60
N GLY A 291 0.52 -17.48 8.52
CA GLY A 291 1.49 -16.41 8.60
C GLY A 291 2.84 -16.84 9.18
N GLU A 292 3.17 -18.13 9.03
CA GLU A 292 4.47 -18.68 9.38
C GLU A 292 5.50 -18.35 8.30
N ASP A 293 6.76 -18.21 8.73
CA ASP A 293 7.87 -17.93 7.83
C ASP A 293 8.27 -19.22 7.09
N LEU A 294 8.24 -19.18 5.77
CA LEU A 294 8.56 -20.34 4.93
C LEU A 294 10.06 -20.45 4.69
N ASP A 295 10.82 -19.36 4.91
CA ASP A 295 12.25 -19.28 4.65
C ASP A 295 13.12 -19.67 5.87
N GLU A 296 12.60 -19.54 7.10
CA GLU A 296 13.34 -19.79 8.35
C GLU A 296 13.71 -21.27 8.59
N MET A 297 13.10 -22.23 7.89
CA MET A 297 13.37 -23.67 8.08
C MET A 297 14.35 -24.28 7.08
N ASN A 298 14.93 -23.52 6.14
CA ASN A 298 15.95 -24.04 5.22
C ASN A 298 17.33 -24.29 5.89
N MET A 299 17.45 -24.09 7.21
CA MET A 299 18.65 -24.37 8.02
C MET A 299 18.58 -25.71 8.79
N GLY A 300 17.56 -26.53 8.56
CA GLY A 300 17.32 -27.75 9.34
C GLY A 300 16.79 -28.92 8.53
N GLY A 301 17.49 -29.31 7.47
CA GLY A 301 17.29 -30.60 6.80
C GLY A 301 16.95 -30.52 5.31
N GLY A 302 17.95 -30.86 4.50
CA GLY A 302 17.74 -31.48 3.18
C GLY A 302 17.21 -30.58 2.05
N GLY A 303 18.15 -29.97 1.33
CA GLY A 303 18.03 -29.72 -0.12
C GLY A 303 17.00 -28.68 -0.56
N GLY A 304 17.44 -27.43 -0.74
CA GLY A 304 16.64 -26.38 -1.35
C GLY A 304 17.52 -25.31 -1.98
N GLY A 305 18.10 -25.63 -3.14
CA GLY A 305 18.65 -24.61 -4.03
C GLY A 305 17.51 -23.73 -4.54
N GLY A 306 17.68 -22.42 -4.51
CA GLY A 306 16.69 -21.46 -5.00
C GLY A 306 16.18 -21.87 -6.38
N PHE A 307 14.86 -21.84 -6.55
CA PHE A 307 14.22 -22.16 -7.82
C PHE A 307 14.63 -21.11 -8.86
N ASN A 308 15.65 -21.45 -9.65
CA ASN A 308 16.03 -20.73 -10.85
C ASN A 308 15.37 -21.45 -12.04
N PRO A 309 14.19 -21.01 -12.51
CA PRO A 309 13.53 -21.64 -13.67
C PRO A 309 14.36 -21.54 -14.96
N PHE A 310 15.45 -20.77 -14.94
CA PHE A 310 16.39 -20.57 -16.05
C PHE A 310 17.84 -21.00 -15.71
N GLY A 311 18.09 -21.58 -14.54
CA GLY A 311 19.42 -22.01 -14.10
C GLY A 311 19.59 -23.53 -14.21
N GLY A 312 20.62 -23.97 -14.94
CA GLY A 312 20.95 -25.37 -15.15
C GLY A 312 21.21 -26.11 -13.84
N GLY A 313 20.24 -26.92 -13.41
CA GLY A 313 20.29 -27.67 -12.16
C GLY A 313 19.08 -28.58 -11.97
N GLY A 314 18.86 -29.51 -12.91
CA GLY A 314 18.21 -30.80 -12.70
C GLY A 314 16.92 -30.87 -11.86
N GLN A 315 15.80 -30.38 -12.37
CA GLN A 315 14.49 -31.03 -12.20
C GLN A 315 13.72 -30.94 -13.53
N GLN A 316 13.79 -32.01 -14.32
CA GLN A 316 13.00 -32.14 -15.56
C GLN A 316 11.57 -32.49 -15.20
N TYR A 317 10.66 -31.52 -15.20
CA TYR A 317 9.23 -31.83 -15.29
C TYR A 317 8.90 -32.20 -16.73
N THR A 318 8.95 -33.49 -17.04
CA THR A 318 8.46 -34.03 -18.31
C THR A 318 6.93 -33.95 -18.31
N PHE A 319 6.36 -33.12 -19.17
CA PHE A 319 4.92 -33.06 -19.38
C PHE A 319 4.45 -34.30 -20.16
N HIS A 320 3.83 -35.27 -19.48
CA HIS A 320 3.03 -36.29 -20.14
C HIS A 320 1.61 -35.74 -20.36
N TYR A 321 1.23 -35.61 -21.62
CA TYR A 321 -0.12 -35.24 -22.04
C TYR A 321 -0.93 -36.54 -22.18
N ASP A 322 -1.62 -36.94 -21.11
CA ASP A 322 -2.57 -38.06 -21.17
C ASP A 322 -3.92 -37.53 -21.68
N GLY A 323 -4.09 -37.61 -23.00
CA GLY A 323 -5.29 -37.20 -23.71
C GLY A 323 -5.47 -38.10 -24.92
N GLY A 324 -6.32 -39.12 -24.76
CA GLY A 324 -6.52 -40.20 -25.72
C GLY A 324 -6.98 -39.75 -27.10
N PHE A 325 -6.40 -40.39 -28.12
CA PHE A 325 -6.94 -40.47 -29.47
C PHE A 325 -6.93 -41.94 -29.90
N HIS A 326 -8.13 -42.52 -30.02
CA HIS A 326 -8.32 -43.82 -30.66
C HIS A 326 -8.25 -43.63 -32.18
N GLY A 327 -7.36 -44.36 -32.86
CA GLY A 327 -7.31 -44.40 -34.32
C GLY A 327 -6.22 -45.37 -34.78
N GLY A 328 -6.63 -46.59 -35.15
CA GLY A 328 -5.74 -47.69 -35.51
C GLY A 328 -5.01 -47.52 -36.85
N GLY A 329 -3.96 -48.33 -37.01
CA GLY A 329 -3.23 -48.50 -38.27
C GLY A 329 -1.74 -48.74 -38.00
N GLY A 330 -1.30 -49.99 -38.07
CA GLY A 330 0.11 -50.38 -37.84
C GLY A 330 1.04 -50.00 -39.00
N PHE A 331 2.33 -49.85 -38.70
CA PHE A 331 3.48 -50.60 -39.25
C PHE A 331 4.78 -50.12 -38.53
N PRO A 332 5.83 -50.95 -38.42
CA PRO A 332 6.94 -50.78 -37.48
C PRO A 332 8.24 -50.28 -38.13
N GLY A 333 9.07 -49.57 -37.35
CA GLY A 333 10.52 -49.58 -37.54
C GLY A 333 11.19 -48.22 -37.74
N GLY A 334 12.39 -48.11 -37.14
CA GLY A 334 13.47 -47.25 -37.62
C GLY A 334 13.55 -45.87 -36.98
N GLY A 335 14.50 -45.70 -36.06
CA GLY A 335 14.90 -44.38 -35.56
C GLY A 335 15.66 -43.55 -36.60
N PHE A 336 15.81 -42.26 -36.32
CA PHE A 336 16.99 -41.42 -36.56
C PHE A 336 16.72 -39.98 -36.05
N PRO A 337 17.75 -39.13 -35.91
CA PRO A 337 18.03 -38.39 -34.68
C PRO A 337 17.89 -36.87 -34.89
N GLY A 338 17.82 -36.10 -33.80
CA GLY A 338 17.78 -34.64 -33.91
C GLY A 338 17.72 -33.97 -32.56
N GLY A 339 18.76 -34.14 -31.75
CA GLY A 339 18.99 -33.27 -30.60
C GLY A 339 19.35 -31.87 -31.09
N PHE A 340 18.65 -30.85 -30.59
CA PHE A 340 19.05 -29.46 -30.76
C PHE A 340 19.91 -29.03 -29.57
N GLN A 341 21.18 -28.73 -29.85
CA GLN A 341 22.13 -28.10 -28.94
C GLN A 341 22.07 -26.58 -29.14
N PHE A 342 22.07 -25.80 -28.05
CA PHE A 342 22.15 -24.34 -28.10
C PHE A 342 23.56 -23.87 -27.74
N ASN A 343 24.12 -23.00 -28.57
CA ASN A 343 25.33 -22.23 -28.29
C ASN A 343 24.93 -20.76 -28.09
N PHE A 344 25.42 -20.13 -27.03
CA PHE A 344 25.20 -18.72 -26.77
C PHE A 344 26.49 -17.96 -27.04
N GLY A 345 26.40 -16.92 -27.87
CA GLY A 345 27.44 -15.90 -28.04
C GLY A 345 27.21 -14.74 -27.10
#